data_AF-A0A8J6WK53-F1
#
_entry.id   AF-A0A8J6WK53-F1
#
_cell.length_a   1.000
_cell.length_b   1.000
_cell.length_c   1.000
_cell.angle_alpha   90.00
_cell.angle_beta   90.00
_cell.angle_gamma   90.00
#
_symmetry.space_group_name_H-M   'P 1'
#
loop_
_entity.id
_entity.type
_entity.pdbx_description
1 polymer ?
#
loop_
_entity_poly.entity_id
_entity_poly.type
_entity_poly.pdbx_seq_one_letter_code
_entity_poly.pdbx_strand_id
1 'polypeptide(L)'
;MTWWRKLRTNRLAQLGAILLIALYAVALGADFFAPYSPYESQLNGSLLPPTQVYWRDGETGRFFPHVYPTTQGPVDINTGERRIVVDRTQPSALRIFHRNDKGRLTLFDTAGPARINLLGTDEQARDQFSRLIHGSRVSLSVGLIGIAISFPLGMLVGGMAGYFGGAVDAVLMRLVEVLMTIPSIYLLVALAAVLPAGISSTQRFLLIVLITSLVGWAGLARVIRGQVLSIKEQEFVQASRVMGGRSLYIITRHILPQTATYGIIAATLAIPGFILAEAVLSFIGLGIQQPDASWGNMLTLATNASILVLQPWLVWPPAILIVVTSLAFNLLGDGLRDALDPRTLKQ
;
A
#
# COMPACT_ATOMS: atom_id res chain seq x y z
N MET A 1 2.34 -12.75 32.04
CA MET A 1 1.52 -11.79 31.24
C MET A 1 1.05 -12.48 29.96
N THR A 2 -0.21 -12.31 29.54
CA THR A 2 -0.65 -12.78 28.22
C THR A 2 0.09 -12.02 27.11
N TRP A 3 0.33 -12.66 25.96
CA TRP A 3 0.99 -12.04 24.79
C TRP A 3 0.33 -10.69 24.42
N TRP A 4 -1.00 -10.61 24.51
CA TRP A 4 -1.76 -9.40 24.27
C TRP A 4 -1.41 -8.24 25.23
N ARG A 5 -1.18 -8.54 26.51
CA ARG A 5 -0.73 -7.52 27.47
C ARG A 5 0.67 -7.02 27.14
N LYS A 6 1.60 -7.91 26.75
CA LYS A 6 2.96 -7.54 26.32
C LYS A 6 2.95 -6.64 25.09
N LEU A 7 2.15 -6.99 24.08
CA LEU A 7 1.98 -6.18 22.87
C LEU A 7 1.41 -4.80 23.22
N ARG A 8 0.40 -4.75 24.10
CA ARG A 8 -0.18 -3.50 24.61
C ARG A 8 0.76 -2.68 25.49
N THR A 9 1.86 -3.22 25.99
CA THR A 9 2.85 -2.42 26.74
C THR A 9 3.97 -1.88 25.86
N ASN A 10 4.18 -2.44 24.66
CA ASN A 10 5.22 -1.99 23.74
C ASN A 10 4.76 -0.72 22.99
N ARG A 11 5.33 0.43 23.35
CA ARG A 11 4.98 1.74 22.76
C ARG A 11 5.25 1.81 21.26
N LEU A 12 6.30 1.16 20.77
CA LEU A 12 6.64 1.13 19.35
C LEU A 12 5.63 0.30 18.55
N ALA A 13 5.24 -0.86 19.08
CA ALA A 13 4.21 -1.71 18.49
C ALA A 13 2.85 -0.99 18.44
N GLN A 14 2.50 -0.28 19.52
CA GLN A 14 1.30 0.56 19.57
C GLN A 14 1.34 1.67 18.53
N LEU A 15 2.46 2.37 18.39
CA LEU A 15 2.62 3.42 17.38
C LEU A 15 2.40 2.86 15.97
N GLY A 16 3.04 1.73 15.64
CA GLY A 16 2.83 1.05 14.36
C GLY A 16 1.37 0.68 14.13
N ALA A 17 0.71 0.08 15.13
CA ALA A 17 -0.71 -0.28 15.04
C ALA A 17 -1.61 0.95 14.83
N ILE A 18 -1.39 2.04 15.57
CA ILE A 18 -2.18 3.27 15.46
C ILE A 18 -2.00 3.90 14.07
N LEU A 19 -0.77 3.97 13.57
CA LEU A 19 -0.48 4.47 12.22
C LEU A 19 -1.19 3.63 11.14
N LEU A 20 -1.12 2.31 11.23
CA LEU A 20 -1.83 1.43 10.29
C LEU A 20 -3.33 1.63 10.38
N ILE A 21 -3.93 1.66 11.58
CA ILE A 21 -5.37 1.90 11.76
C ILE A 21 -5.76 3.23 11.12
N ALA A 22 -4.99 4.29 11.33
CA ALA A 22 -5.26 5.60 10.73
C ALA A 22 -5.18 5.54 9.20
N LEU A 23 -4.15 4.91 8.63
CA LEU A 23 -3.98 4.78 7.18
C LEU A 23 -5.13 3.98 6.54
N TYR A 24 -5.51 2.84 7.13
CA TYR A 24 -6.64 2.05 6.64
C TYR A 24 -7.98 2.76 6.83
N ALA A 25 -8.16 3.53 7.91
CA ALA A 25 -9.35 4.35 8.10
C ALA A 25 -9.45 5.45 7.03
N VAL A 26 -8.34 6.10 6.69
CA VAL A 26 -8.26 7.07 5.59
C VAL A 26 -8.53 6.39 4.25
N ALA A 27 -8.01 5.19 4.01
CA ALA A 27 -8.26 4.46 2.77
C ALA A 27 -9.74 4.06 2.61
N LEU A 28 -10.35 3.49 3.65
CA LEU A 28 -11.77 3.14 3.63
C LEU A 28 -12.64 4.40 3.49
N GLY A 29 -12.34 5.42 4.28
CA GLY A 29 -12.98 6.73 4.25
C GLY A 29 -12.47 7.68 3.18
N ALA A 30 -11.75 7.21 2.15
CA ALA A 30 -11.14 8.09 1.14
C ALA A 30 -12.18 9.01 0.50
N ASP A 31 -13.39 8.48 0.37
CA ASP A 31 -14.53 9.18 -0.16
C ASP A 31 -14.96 10.41 0.69
N PHE A 32 -14.76 10.31 2.00
CA PHE A 32 -15.03 11.38 2.94
C PHE A 32 -13.86 12.37 3.02
N PHE A 33 -12.61 11.89 3.01
CA PHE A 33 -11.42 12.74 3.16
C PHE A 33 -11.04 13.48 1.87
N ALA A 34 -11.22 12.88 0.70
CA ALA A 34 -10.90 13.50 -0.58
C ALA A 34 -12.03 14.47 -1.01
N PRO A 35 -11.70 15.74 -1.31
CA PRO A 35 -12.69 16.71 -1.79
C PRO A 35 -13.24 16.35 -3.17
N TYR A 36 -12.40 15.77 -4.04
CA TYR A 36 -12.73 15.53 -5.44
C TYR A 36 -12.56 14.06 -5.84
N SER A 37 -13.17 13.70 -6.98
CA SER A 37 -12.85 12.42 -7.63
C SER A 37 -11.39 12.41 -8.10
N PRO A 38 -10.66 11.29 -7.97
CA PRO A 38 -9.27 11.20 -8.42
C PRO A 38 -9.10 11.32 -9.95
N TYR A 39 -10.21 11.29 -10.70
CA TYR A 39 -10.25 11.41 -12.16
C TYR A 39 -10.67 12.80 -12.65
N GLU A 40 -11.12 13.69 -11.76
CA GLU A 40 -11.58 15.01 -12.17
C GLU A 40 -10.40 15.96 -12.42
N SER A 41 -10.30 16.44 -13.65
CA SER A 41 -9.34 17.46 -14.08
C SER A 41 -9.97 18.85 -14.04
N GLN A 42 -9.23 19.83 -13.52
CA GLN A 42 -9.62 21.23 -13.58
C GLN A 42 -9.09 21.89 -14.87
N LEU A 43 -9.88 22.77 -15.47
CA LEU A 43 -9.49 23.44 -16.71
C LEU A 43 -8.30 24.38 -16.49
N ASN A 44 -7.30 24.34 -17.38
CA ASN A 44 -6.08 25.18 -17.33
C ASN A 44 -5.33 25.18 -15.99
N GLY A 45 -5.49 24.16 -15.16
CA GLY A 45 -4.84 24.06 -13.86
C GLY A 45 -3.84 22.91 -13.76
N SER A 46 -3.05 22.68 -14.82
CA SER A 46 -1.96 21.70 -14.81
C SER A 46 -0.80 22.19 -13.94
N LEU A 47 -0.21 21.31 -13.12
CA LEU A 47 0.97 21.62 -12.28
C LEU A 47 0.81 22.87 -11.41
N LEU A 48 -0.38 23.11 -10.86
CA LEU A 48 -0.57 24.20 -9.90
C LEU A 48 0.08 23.84 -8.56
N PRO A 49 0.67 24.81 -7.85
CA PRO A 49 1.14 24.61 -6.49
C PRO A 49 -0.05 24.42 -5.53
N PRO A 50 0.23 24.03 -4.26
CA PRO A 50 -0.77 24.03 -3.20
C PRO A 50 -1.55 25.35 -3.15
N THR A 51 -2.87 25.24 -3.13
CA THR A 51 -3.76 26.41 -3.18
C THR A 51 -3.61 27.25 -1.91
N GLN A 52 -3.38 28.55 -2.08
CA GLN A 52 -3.34 29.50 -0.96
C GLN A 52 -4.75 29.80 -0.46
N VAL A 53 -4.94 29.72 0.86
CA VAL A 53 -6.18 30.12 1.54
C VAL A 53 -6.10 31.58 1.96
N TYR A 54 -7.15 32.33 1.64
CA TYR A 54 -7.30 33.75 1.98
C TYR A 54 -8.38 33.91 3.04
N TRP A 55 -8.19 34.90 3.92
CA TRP A 55 -9.10 35.17 5.03
C TRP A 55 -9.95 36.42 4.84
N ARG A 56 -9.49 37.34 3.97
CA ARG A 56 -10.16 38.60 3.69
C ARG A 56 -10.29 38.78 2.19
N ASP A 57 -11.52 39.01 1.75
CA ASP A 57 -11.84 39.26 0.35
C ASP A 57 -11.21 40.60 -0.08
N GLY A 58 -10.52 40.58 -1.23
CA GLY A 58 -9.86 41.75 -1.78
C GLY A 58 -10.82 42.81 -2.33
N GLU A 59 -12.01 42.41 -2.78
CA GLU A 59 -12.99 43.33 -3.36
C GLU A 59 -14.00 43.82 -2.31
N THR A 60 -14.63 42.91 -1.58
CA THR A 60 -15.68 43.28 -0.61
C THR A 60 -15.15 43.56 0.80
N GLY A 61 -13.91 43.20 1.09
CA GLY A 61 -13.31 43.34 2.42
C GLY A 61 -13.88 42.40 3.49
N ARG A 62 -14.83 41.52 3.15
CA ARG A 62 -15.46 40.56 4.06
C ARG A 62 -14.44 39.54 4.57
N PHE A 63 -14.58 39.17 5.84
CA PHE A 63 -13.71 38.17 6.48
C PHE A 63 -14.38 36.79 6.46
N PHE A 64 -13.85 35.88 5.67
CA PHE A 64 -14.23 34.47 5.60
C PHE A 64 -13.12 33.65 4.91
N PRO A 65 -12.92 32.37 5.27
CA PRO A 65 -11.93 31.54 4.59
C PRO A 65 -12.37 31.20 3.16
N HIS A 66 -11.56 31.53 2.17
CA HIS A 66 -11.85 31.30 0.76
C HIS A 66 -10.60 31.05 -0.08
N VAL A 67 -10.83 30.56 -1.30
CA VAL A 67 -9.80 30.40 -2.33
C VAL A 67 -10.27 31.07 -3.62
N TYR A 68 -9.32 31.45 -4.45
CA TYR A 68 -9.59 32.08 -5.74
C TYR A 68 -9.30 31.11 -6.90
N PRO A 69 -10.05 31.20 -8.01
CA PRO A 69 -9.76 30.43 -9.21
C PRO A 69 -8.32 30.71 -9.65
N THR A 70 -7.53 29.64 -9.72
CA THR A 70 -6.11 29.71 -10.03
C THR A 70 -5.87 28.90 -11.30
N THR A 71 -5.21 29.52 -12.29
CA THR A 71 -4.92 28.88 -13.58
C THR A 71 -3.48 29.15 -14.01
N GLN A 72 -2.97 28.32 -14.92
CA GLN A 72 -1.69 28.56 -15.58
C GLN A 72 -1.86 29.61 -16.67
N GLY A 73 -1.09 30.69 -16.59
CA GLY A 73 -0.98 31.71 -17.61
C GLY A 73 -0.18 31.28 -18.84
N PRO A 74 -0.04 32.19 -19.82
CA PRO A 74 0.81 31.95 -20.99
C PRO A 74 2.27 31.75 -20.56
N VAL A 75 2.99 30.93 -21.33
CA VAL A 75 4.43 30.73 -21.16
C VAL A 75 5.12 32.04 -21.56
N ASP A 76 5.92 32.60 -20.66
CA ASP A 76 6.77 33.76 -20.94
C ASP A 76 7.85 33.33 -21.96
N ILE A 77 7.91 34.00 -23.11
CA ILE A 77 8.78 33.61 -24.23
C ILE A 77 10.26 33.80 -23.86
N ASN A 78 10.57 34.73 -22.95
CA ASN A 78 11.94 35.06 -22.58
C ASN A 78 12.46 34.17 -21.45
N THR A 79 11.62 33.86 -20.46
CA THR A 79 12.03 33.09 -19.28
C THR A 79 11.60 31.62 -19.34
N GLY A 80 10.67 31.27 -20.23
CA GLY A 80 10.05 29.94 -20.29
C GLY A 80 9.09 29.65 -19.13
N GLU A 81 8.87 30.61 -18.22
CA GLU A 81 8.06 30.41 -17.02
C GLU A 81 6.57 30.54 -17.32
N ARG A 82 5.75 29.71 -16.67
CA ARG A 82 4.29 29.86 -16.66
C ARG A 82 3.88 30.62 -15.42
N ARG A 83 3.40 31.85 -15.60
CA ARG A 83 2.92 32.65 -14.47
C ARG A 83 1.56 32.14 -14.02
N ILE A 84 1.35 32.08 -12.71
CA ILE A 84 0.08 31.70 -12.13
C ILE A 84 -0.85 32.91 -12.16
N VAL A 85 -2.05 32.73 -12.73
CA VAL A 85 -3.10 33.74 -12.79
C VAL A 85 -4.13 33.40 -11.72
N VAL A 86 -4.31 34.31 -10.76
CA VAL A 86 -5.30 34.20 -9.69
C VAL A 86 -6.41 35.20 -9.96
N ASP A 87 -7.60 34.71 -10.28
CA ASP A 87 -8.77 35.54 -10.50
C ASP A 87 -9.39 35.95 -9.16
N ARG A 88 -9.19 37.21 -8.77
CA ARG A 88 -9.70 37.74 -7.49
C ARG A 88 -11.16 38.16 -7.50
N THR A 89 -11.82 38.09 -8.66
CA THR A 89 -13.22 38.54 -8.81
C THR A 89 -14.24 37.53 -8.28
N GLN A 90 -13.85 36.26 -8.16
CA GLN A 90 -14.76 35.16 -7.83
C GLN A 90 -14.27 34.34 -6.63
N PRO A 91 -14.31 34.90 -5.40
CA PRO A 91 -13.93 34.16 -4.20
C PRO A 91 -14.86 32.95 -3.97
N SER A 92 -14.28 31.77 -3.79
CA SER A 92 -15.03 30.54 -3.45
C SER A 92 -14.80 30.19 -1.99
N ALA A 93 -15.87 30.22 -1.19
CA ALA A 93 -15.79 29.99 0.25
C ALA A 93 -15.42 28.53 0.57
N LEU A 94 -14.58 28.32 1.57
CA LEU A 94 -14.26 26.98 2.05
C LEU A 94 -15.39 26.44 2.93
N ARG A 95 -15.84 25.24 2.61
CA ARG A 95 -16.85 24.51 3.38
C ARG A 95 -16.21 23.30 4.04
N ILE A 96 -16.60 23.02 5.28
CA ILE A 96 -16.15 21.85 6.05
C ILE A 96 -17.40 21.03 6.40
N PHE A 97 -17.30 19.70 6.40
CA PHE A 97 -18.41 18.78 6.64
C PHE A 97 -19.63 19.10 5.76
N HIS A 98 -19.40 19.20 4.46
CA HIS A 98 -20.41 19.59 3.49
C HIS A 98 -20.83 18.42 2.60
N ARG A 99 -22.05 18.45 2.09
CA ARG A 99 -22.47 17.54 1.02
C ARG A 99 -22.17 18.18 -0.32
N ASN A 100 -21.29 17.57 -1.11
CA ASN A 100 -20.98 18.05 -2.45
C ASN A 100 -22.22 17.98 -3.38
N ASP A 101 -22.08 18.47 -4.61
CA ASP A 101 -23.16 18.50 -5.61
C ASP A 101 -23.74 17.11 -5.93
N LYS A 102 -22.99 16.05 -5.65
CA LYS A 102 -23.41 14.64 -5.81
C LYS A 102 -24.10 14.08 -4.55
N GLY A 103 -24.35 14.92 -3.54
CA GLY A 103 -24.98 14.56 -2.27
C GLY A 103 -24.08 13.81 -1.28
N ARG A 104 -22.78 13.64 -1.58
CA ARG A 104 -21.84 12.90 -0.73
C ARG A 104 -21.22 13.82 0.32
N LEU A 105 -21.17 13.35 1.57
CA LEU A 105 -20.50 14.06 2.65
C LEU A 105 -18.98 14.03 2.44
N THR A 106 -18.36 15.19 2.38
CA THR A 106 -16.90 15.40 2.30
C THR A 106 -16.42 16.19 3.51
N LEU A 107 -15.17 15.97 3.91
CA LEU A 107 -14.54 16.66 5.03
C LEU A 107 -14.40 18.15 4.72
N PHE A 108 -14.01 18.49 3.49
CA PHE A 108 -13.92 19.86 3.02
C PHE A 108 -14.17 19.92 1.51
N ASP A 109 -14.63 21.08 1.05
CA ASP A 109 -14.85 21.40 -0.37
C ASP A 109 -14.93 22.93 -0.54
N THR A 110 -15.07 23.41 -1.77
CA THR A 110 -15.23 24.82 -2.11
C THR A 110 -16.63 25.13 -2.63
N ALA A 111 -17.14 26.30 -2.24
CA ALA A 111 -18.41 26.83 -2.70
C ALA A 111 -18.19 27.86 -3.80
N GLY A 112 -18.03 27.40 -5.04
CA GLY A 112 -17.83 28.28 -6.18
C GLY A 112 -16.93 27.68 -7.26
N PRO A 113 -16.48 28.50 -8.23
CA PRO A 113 -15.69 28.03 -9.38
C PRO A 113 -14.25 27.64 -9.04
N ALA A 114 -13.71 28.08 -7.90
CA ALA A 114 -12.35 27.73 -7.50
C ALA A 114 -12.32 26.37 -6.78
N ARG A 115 -11.24 25.62 -6.99
CA ARG A 115 -10.95 24.36 -6.29
C ARG A 115 -9.83 24.54 -5.27
N ILE A 116 -9.92 23.81 -4.15
CA ILE A 116 -8.86 23.73 -3.14
C ILE A 116 -7.99 22.50 -3.41
N ASN A 117 -6.77 22.73 -3.89
CA ASN A 117 -5.81 21.66 -4.15
C ASN A 117 -4.72 21.68 -3.06
N LEU A 118 -4.88 20.88 -1.99
CA LEU A 118 -3.99 20.91 -0.81
C LEU A 118 -2.54 20.54 -1.15
N LEU A 119 -2.35 19.64 -2.12
CA LEU A 119 -1.03 19.21 -2.60
C LEU A 119 -0.78 19.69 -4.04
N GLY A 120 -1.52 20.71 -4.49
CA GLY A 120 -1.47 21.15 -5.87
C GLY A 120 -2.08 20.13 -6.84
N THR A 121 -1.78 20.29 -8.12
CA THR A 121 -2.29 19.41 -9.18
C THR A 121 -1.21 18.77 -10.00
N ASP A 122 -1.54 17.63 -10.60
CA ASP A 122 -0.63 16.92 -11.51
C ASP A 122 -0.64 17.51 -12.93
N GLU A 123 0.12 16.89 -13.84
CA GLU A 123 0.22 17.30 -15.25
C GLU A 123 -1.14 17.29 -15.97
N GLN A 124 -2.08 16.46 -15.54
CA GLN A 124 -3.44 16.38 -16.08
C GLN A 124 -4.42 17.27 -15.31
N ALA A 125 -3.93 18.17 -14.47
CA ALA A 125 -4.73 19.11 -13.70
C ALA A 125 -5.69 18.44 -12.71
N ARG A 126 -5.37 17.24 -12.23
CA ARG A 126 -6.14 16.54 -11.19
C ARG A 126 -5.60 16.92 -9.81
N ASP A 127 -6.48 16.97 -8.81
CA ASP A 127 -6.08 17.25 -7.42
C ASP A 127 -5.19 16.13 -6.86
N GLN A 128 -3.95 16.46 -6.54
CA GLN A 128 -2.96 15.49 -6.08
C GLN A 128 -3.31 14.91 -4.71
N PHE A 129 -4.00 15.68 -3.85
CA PHE A 129 -4.43 15.20 -2.55
C PHE A 129 -5.53 14.12 -2.68
N SER A 130 -6.55 14.37 -3.49
CA SER A 130 -7.59 13.38 -3.78
C SER A 130 -7.00 12.11 -4.39
N ARG A 131 -6.04 12.23 -5.33
CA ARG A 131 -5.31 11.07 -5.88
C ARG A 131 -4.52 10.32 -4.80
N LEU A 132 -3.86 11.02 -3.88
CA LEU A 132 -3.08 10.42 -2.79
C LEU A 132 -3.97 9.57 -1.86
N ILE A 133 -5.12 10.12 -1.48
CA ILE A 133 -6.07 9.50 -0.56
C ILE A 133 -6.76 8.31 -1.22
N HIS A 134 -7.20 8.42 -2.48
CA HIS A 134 -7.77 7.30 -3.21
C HIS A 134 -6.73 6.23 -3.55
N GLY A 135 -5.49 6.62 -3.85
CA GLY A 135 -4.40 5.70 -4.15
C GLY A 135 -3.97 4.84 -2.96
N SER A 136 -4.26 5.28 -1.73
CA SER A 136 -4.03 4.49 -0.53
C SER A 136 -4.83 3.17 -0.53
N ARG A 137 -6.05 3.16 -1.10
CA ARG A 137 -6.85 1.93 -1.25
C ARG A 137 -6.11 0.88 -2.08
N VAL A 138 -5.51 1.30 -3.18
CA VAL A 138 -4.80 0.41 -4.08
C VAL A 138 -3.53 -0.10 -3.41
N SER A 139 -2.63 0.80 -2.98
CA SER A 139 -1.32 0.40 -2.45
C SER A 139 -1.40 -0.38 -1.14
N LEU A 140 -2.34 -0.05 -0.23
CA LEU A 140 -2.51 -0.80 1.02
C LEU A 140 -3.15 -2.18 0.80
N SER A 141 -4.11 -2.28 -0.12
CA SER A 141 -4.80 -3.56 -0.38
C SER A 141 -3.89 -4.60 -1.00
N VAL A 142 -2.93 -4.21 -1.84
CA VAL A 142 -1.97 -5.16 -2.45
C VAL A 142 -1.18 -5.90 -1.39
N GLY A 143 -0.76 -5.21 -0.33
CA GLY A 143 -0.07 -5.80 0.80
C GLY A 143 -0.89 -6.90 1.48
N LEU A 144 -2.15 -6.61 1.81
CA LEU A 144 -3.04 -7.55 2.51
C LEU A 144 -3.50 -8.71 1.64
N ILE A 145 -3.88 -8.45 0.39
CA ILE A 145 -4.33 -9.52 -0.51
C ILE A 145 -3.15 -10.40 -0.92
N GLY A 146 -1.99 -9.78 -1.18
CA GLY A 146 -0.75 -10.48 -1.50
C GLY A 146 -0.37 -11.48 -0.41
N ILE A 147 -0.37 -11.04 0.86
CA ILE A 147 -0.09 -11.96 1.97
C ILE A 147 -1.20 -13.00 2.17
N ALA A 148 -2.47 -12.64 1.99
CA ALA A 148 -3.59 -13.57 2.12
C ALA A 148 -3.52 -14.74 1.13
N ILE A 149 -2.91 -14.55 -0.05
CA ILE A 149 -2.70 -15.60 -1.06
C ILE A 149 -1.36 -16.31 -0.82
N SER A 150 -0.29 -15.54 -0.66
CA SER A 150 1.08 -16.06 -0.56
C SER A 150 1.31 -16.87 0.72
N PHE A 151 0.69 -16.48 1.83
CA PHE A 151 0.91 -17.11 3.13
C PHE A 151 0.35 -18.53 3.21
N PRO A 152 -0.94 -18.80 2.88
CA PRO A 152 -1.45 -20.16 2.84
C PRO A 152 -0.67 -21.06 1.87
N LEU A 153 -0.28 -20.53 0.70
CA LEU A 153 0.51 -21.28 -0.28
C LEU A 153 1.86 -21.70 0.31
N GLY A 154 2.59 -20.78 0.92
CA GLY A 154 3.88 -21.07 1.56
C GLY A 154 3.74 -22.07 2.71
N MET A 155 2.73 -21.90 3.56
CA MET A 155 2.45 -22.80 4.68
C MET A 155 2.14 -24.22 4.22
N LEU A 156 1.27 -24.37 3.22
CA LEU A 156 0.90 -25.68 2.69
C LEU A 156 2.06 -26.37 1.98
N VAL A 157 2.78 -25.67 1.09
CA VAL A 157 3.90 -26.27 0.36
C VAL A 157 5.03 -26.66 1.31
N GLY A 158 5.40 -25.78 2.23
CA GLY A 158 6.41 -26.08 3.25
C GLY A 158 5.99 -27.22 4.18
N GLY A 159 4.71 -27.21 4.60
CA GLY A 159 4.14 -28.24 5.46
C GLY A 159 4.12 -29.61 4.80
N MET A 160 3.71 -29.70 3.53
CA MET A 160 3.73 -30.95 2.76
C MET A 160 5.16 -31.45 2.54
N ALA A 161 6.07 -30.58 2.12
CA ALA A 161 7.46 -30.95 1.87
C ALA A 161 8.15 -31.50 3.13
N GLY A 162 8.03 -30.80 4.27
CA GLY A 162 8.60 -31.26 5.54
C GLY A 162 7.95 -32.54 6.06
N TYR A 163 6.63 -32.67 5.94
CA TYR A 163 5.88 -33.82 6.47
C TYR A 163 6.17 -35.11 5.71
N PHE A 164 6.06 -35.08 4.38
CA PHE A 164 6.24 -36.27 3.54
C PHE A 164 7.71 -36.65 3.37
N GLY A 165 8.62 -35.66 3.27
CA GLY A 165 10.03 -35.93 3.01
C GLY A 165 10.27 -36.55 1.63
N GLY A 166 11.47 -37.13 1.43
CA GLY A 166 11.82 -37.92 0.25
C GLY A 166 11.58 -37.21 -1.08
N ALA A 167 10.88 -37.88 -2.01
CA ALA A 167 10.63 -37.35 -3.35
C ALA A 167 9.73 -36.11 -3.36
N VAL A 168 8.71 -36.06 -2.48
CA VAL A 168 7.79 -34.90 -2.40
C VAL A 168 8.55 -33.66 -1.96
N ASP A 169 9.38 -33.80 -0.93
CA ASP A 169 10.26 -32.74 -0.46
C ASP A 169 11.23 -32.28 -1.55
N ALA A 170 11.90 -33.23 -2.22
CA ALA A 170 12.85 -32.93 -3.28
C ALA A 170 12.21 -32.14 -4.44
N VAL A 171 11.02 -32.53 -4.90
CA VAL A 171 10.32 -31.85 -6.01
C VAL A 171 9.84 -30.47 -5.58
N LEU A 172 9.17 -30.35 -4.43
CA LEU A 172 8.65 -29.07 -3.95
C LEU A 172 9.78 -28.08 -3.62
N MET A 173 10.86 -28.55 -2.99
CA MET A 173 12.02 -27.70 -2.69
C MET A 173 12.80 -27.34 -3.94
N ARG A 174 12.87 -28.22 -4.95
CA ARG A 174 13.46 -27.85 -6.25
C ARG A 174 12.68 -26.73 -6.92
N LEU A 175 11.35 -26.78 -6.89
CA LEU A 175 10.51 -25.68 -7.40
C LEU A 175 10.76 -24.37 -6.64
N VAL A 176 10.81 -24.43 -5.30
CA VAL A 176 11.12 -23.28 -4.44
C VAL A 176 12.52 -22.71 -4.74
N GLU A 177 13.53 -23.57 -4.90
CA GLU A 177 14.90 -23.19 -5.24
C GLU A 177 14.98 -22.50 -6.61
N VAL A 178 14.29 -23.02 -7.63
CA VAL A 178 14.22 -22.40 -8.96
C VAL A 178 13.62 -21.00 -8.87
N LEU A 179 12.50 -20.83 -8.17
CA LEU A 179 11.87 -19.52 -8.00
C LEU A 179 12.78 -18.53 -7.27
N MET A 180 13.49 -18.98 -6.23
CA MET A 180 14.37 -18.12 -5.43
C MET A 180 15.74 -17.86 -6.06
N THR A 181 16.12 -18.60 -7.11
CA THR A 181 17.38 -18.38 -7.84
C THR A 181 17.30 -17.13 -8.70
N ILE A 182 16.11 -16.80 -9.20
CA ILE A 182 15.87 -15.58 -9.97
C ILE A 182 15.67 -14.41 -8.99
N PRO A 183 16.38 -13.28 -9.15
CA PRO A 183 16.12 -12.12 -8.31
C PRO A 183 14.67 -11.66 -8.49
N SER A 184 13.94 -11.51 -7.38
CA SER A 184 12.48 -11.34 -7.38
C SER A 184 12.02 -10.17 -8.25
N ILE A 185 12.70 -9.03 -8.20
CA ILE A 185 12.37 -7.86 -9.01
C ILE A 185 12.42 -8.19 -10.50
N TYR A 186 13.45 -8.88 -10.99
CA TYR A 186 13.54 -9.24 -12.41
C TYR A 186 12.43 -10.20 -12.83
N LEU A 187 12.08 -11.17 -11.96
CA LEU A 187 10.97 -12.07 -12.21
C LEU A 187 9.63 -11.32 -12.27
N LEU A 188 9.39 -10.40 -11.34
CA LEU A 188 8.18 -9.56 -11.32
C LEU A 188 8.09 -8.69 -12.57
N VAL A 189 9.19 -8.05 -12.97
CA VAL A 189 9.27 -7.22 -14.19
C VAL A 189 8.99 -8.06 -15.43
N ALA A 190 9.62 -9.22 -15.56
CA ALA A 190 9.42 -10.12 -16.70
C ALA A 190 7.96 -10.59 -16.80
N LEU A 191 7.36 -11.01 -15.68
CA LEU A 191 5.95 -11.45 -15.64
C LEU A 191 4.99 -10.29 -15.92
N ALA A 192 5.27 -9.09 -15.39
CA ALA A 192 4.44 -7.91 -15.61
C ALA A 192 4.55 -7.37 -17.05
N ALA A 193 5.71 -7.50 -17.69
CA ALA A 193 5.93 -7.06 -19.07
C ALA A 193 5.18 -7.90 -20.13
N VAL A 194 4.86 -9.16 -19.80
CA VAL A 194 4.08 -10.05 -20.69
C VAL A 194 2.57 -9.75 -20.62
N LEU A 195 2.12 -8.94 -19.65
CA LEU A 195 0.71 -8.61 -19.50
C LEU A 195 0.21 -7.78 -20.70
N PRO A 196 -0.98 -8.09 -21.26
CA PRO A 196 -1.49 -7.39 -22.42
C PRO A 196 -1.67 -5.88 -22.17
N ALA A 197 -1.33 -5.08 -23.17
CA ALA A 197 -1.73 -3.67 -23.20
C ALA A 197 -3.25 -3.58 -23.37
N GLY A 198 -3.90 -2.63 -22.68
CA GLY A 198 -5.35 -2.39 -22.82
C GLY A 198 -6.27 -3.18 -21.88
N ILE A 199 -5.74 -3.98 -20.95
CA ILE A 199 -6.55 -4.54 -19.85
C ILE A 199 -7.05 -3.45 -18.91
N SER A 200 -8.18 -3.68 -18.24
CA SER A 200 -8.70 -2.74 -17.25
C SER A 200 -7.75 -2.63 -16.05
N SER A 201 -7.78 -1.50 -15.35
CA SER A 201 -6.93 -1.29 -14.18
C SER A 201 -7.21 -2.28 -13.05
N THR A 202 -8.47 -2.71 -12.91
CA THR A 202 -8.84 -3.79 -11.96
C THR A 202 -8.21 -5.12 -12.35
N GLN A 203 -8.23 -5.48 -13.64
CA GLN A 203 -7.57 -6.70 -14.12
C GLN A 203 -6.06 -6.61 -13.88
N ARG A 204 -5.46 -5.47 -14.20
CA ARG A 204 -4.02 -5.24 -13.97
C ARG A 204 -3.66 -5.35 -12.49
N PHE A 205 -4.45 -4.76 -11.60
CA PHE A 205 -4.32 -4.90 -10.15
C PHE A 205 -4.32 -6.37 -9.71
N LEU A 206 -5.33 -7.14 -10.14
CA LEU A 206 -5.43 -8.56 -9.79
C LEU A 206 -4.22 -9.36 -10.28
N LEU A 207 -3.71 -9.07 -11.47
CA LEU A 207 -2.54 -9.74 -12.04
C LEU A 207 -1.25 -9.38 -11.28
N ILE A 208 -1.05 -8.12 -10.90
CA ILE A 208 0.09 -7.72 -10.07
C ILE A 208 0.05 -8.42 -8.71
N VAL A 209 -1.12 -8.45 -8.06
CA VAL A 209 -1.33 -9.18 -6.80
C VAL A 209 -1.02 -10.66 -6.97
N LEU A 210 -1.50 -11.29 -8.05
CA LEU A 210 -1.23 -12.69 -8.34
C LEU A 210 0.26 -12.96 -8.54
N ILE A 211 0.92 -12.19 -9.41
CA ILE A 211 2.35 -12.33 -9.73
C ILE A 211 3.21 -12.13 -8.47
N THR A 212 2.97 -11.08 -7.69
CA THR A 212 3.69 -10.84 -6.43
C THR A 212 3.47 -11.97 -5.42
N SER A 213 2.24 -12.49 -5.31
CA SER A 213 1.91 -13.62 -4.43
C SER A 213 2.58 -14.93 -4.85
N LEU A 214 2.67 -15.20 -6.16
CA LEU A 214 3.31 -16.38 -6.73
C LEU A 214 4.84 -16.37 -6.58
N VAL A 215 5.44 -15.21 -6.36
CA VAL A 215 6.88 -15.09 -6.06
C VAL A 215 7.14 -15.09 -4.55
N GLY A 216 6.26 -14.47 -3.76
CA GLY A 216 6.48 -14.25 -2.33
C GLY A 216 6.42 -15.50 -1.43
N TRP A 217 5.78 -16.58 -1.87
CA TRP A 217 5.53 -17.75 -1.00
C TRP A 217 6.73 -18.66 -0.78
N ALA A 218 7.69 -18.64 -1.71
CA ALA A 218 8.80 -19.59 -1.77
C ALA A 218 9.71 -19.52 -0.53
N GLY A 219 10.04 -18.31 -0.07
CA GLY A 219 10.85 -18.09 1.12
C GLY A 219 10.18 -18.65 2.39
N LEU A 220 8.88 -18.39 2.56
CA LEU A 220 8.09 -18.91 3.67
C LEU A 220 8.05 -20.45 3.65
N ALA A 221 7.80 -21.05 2.48
CA ALA A 221 7.75 -22.51 2.33
C ALA A 221 9.04 -23.19 2.79
N ARG A 222 10.20 -22.62 2.46
CA ARG A 222 11.50 -23.15 2.88
C ARG A 222 11.65 -23.16 4.40
N VAL A 223 11.25 -22.08 5.09
CA VAL A 223 11.37 -22.00 6.55
C VAL A 223 10.37 -22.92 7.23
N ILE A 224 9.12 -22.95 6.78
CA ILE A 224 8.09 -23.85 7.30
C ILE A 224 8.51 -25.31 7.12
N ARG A 225 9.07 -25.70 5.97
CA ARG A 225 9.63 -27.04 5.75
C ARG A 225 10.65 -27.41 6.82
N GLY A 226 11.59 -26.52 7.12
CA GLY A 226 12.58 -26.74 8.19
C GLY A 226 11.95 -26.95 9.58
N GLN A 227 10.94 -26.17 9.93
CA GLN A 227 10.22 -26.34 11.20
C GLN A 227 9.43 -27.65 11.25
N VAL A 228 8.75 -28.00 10.15
CA VAL A 228 7.94 -29.22 10.07
C VAL A 228 8.80 -30.47 10.18
N LEU A 229 10.04 -30.47 9.67
CA LEU A 229 10.97 -31.60 9.85
C LEU A 229 11.23 -31.92 11.33
N SER A 230 11.20 -30.92 12.22
CA SER A 230 11.33 -31.13 13.66
C SER A 230 9.99 -31.46 14.31
N ILE A 231 8.92 -30.74 13.97
CA ILE A 231 7.60 -30.91 14.59
C ILE A 231 7.01 -32.29 14.30
N LYS A 232 7.25 -32.85 13.10
CA LYS A 232 6.69 -34.15 12.71
C LYS A 232 7.20 -35.31 13.58
N GLU A 233 8.35 -35.16 14.21
CA GLU A 233 8.95 -36.17 15.10
C GLU A 233 8.40 -36.09 16.54
N GLN A 234 7.52 -35.13 16.85
CA GLN A 234 6.94 -34.98 18.18
C GLN A 234 5.88 -36.04 18.49
N GLU A 235 5.80 -36.45 19.76
CA GLU A 235 4.95 -37.57 20.22
C GLU A 235 3.47 -37.41 19.83
N PHE A 236 2.90 -36.20 19.92
CA PHE A 236 1.50 -35.99 19.55
C PHE A 236 1.23 -36.19 18.05
N VAL A 237 2.22 -35.94 17.18
CA VAL A 237 2.09 -36.19 15.74
C VAL A 237 2.12 -37.70 15.48
N GLN A 238 3.03 -38.41 16.14
CA GLN A 238 3.14 -39.86 16.03
C GLN A 238 1.88 -40.56 16.56
N ALA A 239 1.37 -40.12 17.72
CA ALA A 239 0.11 -40.60 18.28
C ALA A 239 -1.07 -40.40 17.32
N SER A 240 -1.19 -39.21 16.70
CA SER A 240 -2.23 -38.94 15.70
C SER A 240 -2.11 -39.84 14.47
N ARG A 241 -0.90 -40.22 14.06
CA ARG A 241 -0.67 -41.14 12.94
C ARG A 241 -1.10 -42.57 13.30
N VAL A 242 -0.76 -43.06 14.49
CA VAL A 242 -1.16 -44.39 14.97
C VAL A 242 -2.69 -44.50 15.12
N MET A 243 -3.35 -43.41 15.49
CA MET A 243 -4.81 -43.33 15.55
C MET A 243 -5.50 -43.26 14.17
N GLY A 244 -4.76 -43.39 13.05
CA GLY A 244 -5.32 -43.37 11.70
C GLY A 244 -5.62 -41.98 11.15
N GLY A 245 -5.00 -40.93 11.68
CA GLY A 245 -5.13 -39.56 11.18
C GLY A 245 -4.67 -39.43 9.73
N ARG A 246 -5.48 -38.81 8.87
CA ARG A 246 -5.11 -38.52 7.47
C ARG A 246 -3.98 -37.50 7.42
N SER A 247 -3.05 -37.64 6.47
CA SER A 247 -1.87 -36.76 6.36
C SER A 247 -2.21 -35.28 6.30
N LEU A 248 -3.19 -34.87 5.48
CA LEU A 248 -3.59 -33.47 5.38
C LEU A 248 -4.19 -32.95 6.70
N TYR A 249 -4.99 -33.77 7.37
CA TYR A 249 -5.52 -33.45 8.70
C TYR A 249 -4.39 -33.25 9.71
N ILE A 250 -3.39 -34.13 9.73
CA ILE A 250 -2.22 -33.99 10.61
C ILE A 250 -1.47 -32.69 10.32
N ILE A 251 -1.22 -32.39 9.05
CA ILE A 251 -0.52 -31.18 8.64
C ILE A 251 -1.27 -29.93 9.11
N THR A 252 -2.55 -29.78 8.76
CA THR A 252 -3.29 -28.53 9.01
C THR A 252 -3.79 -28.39 10.45
N ARG A 253 -4.02 -29.50 11.17
CA ARG A 253 -4.60 -29.48 12.52
C ARG A 253 -3.56 -29.63 13.63
N HIS A 254 -2.45 -30.34 13.37
CA HIS A 254 -1.47 -30.67 14.40
C HIS A 254 -0.10 -30.03 14.17
N ILE A 255 0.36 -29.90 12.91
CA ILE A 255 1.72 -29.43 12.60
C ILE A 255 1.76 -27.92 12.35
N LEU A 256 1.06 -27.42 11.32
CA LEU A 256 1.09 -26.01 10.93
C LEU A 256 0.65 -25.04 12.05
N PRO A 257 -0.31 -25.39 12.93
CA PRO A 257 -0.63 -24.51 14.05
C PRO A 257 0.55 -24.29 15.01
N GLN A 258 1.51 -25.22 15.08
CA GLN A 258 2.70 -25.06 15.93
C GLN A 258 3.70 -24.05 15.34
N THR A 259 3.62 -23.76 14.05
CA THR A 259 4.43 -22.72 13.39
C THR A 259 3.75 -21.36 13.38
N ALA A 260 2.55 -21.23 13.99
CA ALA A 260 1.72 -20.02 13.91
C ALA A 260 2.43 -18.77 14.42
N THR A 261 3.22 -18.87 15.50
CA THR A 261 3.99 -17.72 16.03
C THR A 261 4.92 -17.16 14.97
N TYR A 262 5.76 -18.01 14.37
CA TYR A 262 6.65 -17.60 13.28
C TYR A 262 5.85 -17.10 12.08
N GLY A 263 4.77 -17.80 11.72
CA GLY A 263 3.92 -17.46 10.60
C GLY A 263 3.32 -16.06 10.70
N ILE A 264 2.75 -15.70 11.85
CA ILE A 264 2.14 -14.37 12.09
C ILE A 264 3.18 -13.25 11.97
N ILE A 265 4.36 -13.46 12.56
CA ILE A 265 5.47 -12.49 12.51
C ILE A 265 5.95 -12.32 11.06
N ALA A 266 6.24 -13.44 10.38
CA ALA A 266 6.70 -13.45 9.00
C ALA A 266 5.67 -12.82 8.04
N ALA A 267 4.38 -13.10 8.24
CA ALA A 267 3.32 -12.51 7.45
C ALA A 267 3.27 -10.99 7.59
N THR A 268 3.38 -10.49 8.82
CA THR A 268 3.37 -9.03 9.09
C THR A 268 4.55 -8.33 8.44
N LEU A 269 5.76 -8.92 8.56
CA LEU A 269 6.99 -8.36 8.00
C LEU A 269 7.07 -8.49 6.46
N ALA A 270 6.28 -9.37 5.85
CA ALA A 270 6.24 -9.53 4.40
C ALA A 270 5.39 -8.45 3.71
N ILE A 271 4.37 -7.89 4.38
CA ILE A 271 3.43 -6.92 3.79
C ILE A 271 4.14 -5.71 3.14
N PRO A 272 5.14 -5.05 3.79
CA PRO A 272 5.89 -3.97 3.16
C PRO A 272 6.55 -4.35 1.84
N GLY A 273 7.02 -5.59 1.72
CA GLY A 273 7.63 -6.11 0.49
C GLY A 273 6.64 -6.15 -0.67
N PHE A 274 5.38 -6.53 -0.43
CA PHE A 274 4.31 -6.49 -1.43
C PHE A 274 3.96 -5.07 -1.87
N ILE A 275 3.86 -4.14 -0.91
CA ILE A 275 3.58 -2.72 -1.20
C ILE A 275 4.71 -2.11 -2.03
N LEU A 276 5.97 -2.40 -1.67
CA LEU A 276 7.14 -1.94 -2.44
C LEU A 276 7.19 -2.56 -3.83
N ALA A 277 6.87 -3.85 -3.97
CA ALA A 277 6.81 -4.52 -5.27
C ALA A 277 5.78 -3.87 -6.20
N GLU A 278 4.57 -3.57 -5.71
CA GLU A 278 3.60 -2.80 -6.49
C GLU A 278 4.12 -1.41 -6.81
N ALA A 279 4.69 -0.71 -5.82
CA ALA A 279 5.17 0.65 -6.01
C ALA A 279 6.23 0.72 -7.11
N VAL A 280 7.19 -0.21 -7.11
CA VAL A 280 8.25 -0.31 -8.13
C VAL A 280 7.67 -0.63 -9.49
N LEU A 281 6.79 -1.64 -9.61
CA LEU A 281 6.16 -2.00 -10.88
C LEU A 281 5.36 -0.83 -11.45
N SER A 282 4.59 -0.14 -10.62
CA SER A 282 3.77 1.01 -11.01
C SER A 282 4.63 2.22 -11.39
N PHE A 283 5.74 2.46 -10.69
CA PHE A 283 6.71 3.51 -10.99
C PHE A 283 7.37 3.32 -12.37
N ILE A 284 7.67 2.07 -12.76
CA ILE A 284 8.23 1.77 -14.10
C ILE A 284 7.17 1.56 -15.18
N GLY A 285 5.89 1.79 -14.87
CA GLY A 285 4.78 1.68 -15.83
C GLY A 285 4.30 0.25 -16.12
N LEU A 286 4.79 -0.77 -15.40
CA LEU A 286 4.31 -2.15 -15.51
C LEU A 286 3.18 -2.48 -14.52
N GLY A 287 3.03 -1.65 -13.49
CA GLY A 287 2.02 -1.76 -12.44
C GLY A 287 0.74 -1.00 -12.75
N ILE A 288 0.08 -0.45 -11.74
CA ILE A 288 -1.15 0.33 -11.89
C ILE A 288 -0.89 1.57 -12.74
N GLN A 289 -1.62 1.72 -13.84
CA GLN A 289 -1.44 2.81 -14.77
C GLN A 289 -2.49 3.91 -14.58
N GLN A 290 -2.19 5.10 -15.08
CA GLN A 290 -3.16 6.19 -15.16
C GLN A 290 -4.35 5.78 -16.05
N PRO A 291 -5.58 6.24 -15.77
CA PRO A 291 -5.94 7.35 -14.89
C PRO A 291 -6.08 7.00 -13.40
N ASP A 292 -5.99 5.72 -13.04
CA ASP A 292 -6.06 5.31 -11.64
C ASP A 292 -4.88 5.81 -10.82
N ALA A 293 -5.10 5.96 -9.51
CA ALA A 293 -4.08 6.40 -8.58
C ALA A 293 -3.58 5.21 -7.75
N SER A 294 -2.27 5.07 -7.63
CA SER A 294 -1.59 4.29 -6.59
C SER A 294 -0.39 5.10 -6.11
N TRP A 295 0.11 4.86 -4.89
CA TRP A 295 1.28 5.61 -4.43
C TRP A 295 2.49 5.36 -5.32
N GLY A 296 2.64 4.14 -5.85
CA GLY A 296 3.67 3.79 -6.82
C GLY A 296 3.60 4.60 -8.11
N ASN A 297 2.42 4.67 -8.73
CA ASN A 297 2.27 5.37 -10.01
C ASN A 297 2.32 6.90 -9.87
N MET A 298 2.00 7.44 -8.70
CA MET A 298 2.16 8.88 -8.44
C MET A 298 3.64 9.29 -8.40
N LEU A 299 4.54 8.34 -8.07
CA LEU A 299 5.99 8.58 -8.09
C LEU A 299 6.56 8.67 -9.50
N THR A 300 5.83 8.30 -10.56
CA THR A 300 6.35 8.42 -11.95
C THR A 300 6.72 9.85 -12.29
N LEU A 301 6.06 10.83 -11.66
CA LEU A 301 6.37 12.26 -11.81
C LEU A 301 7.83 12.60 -11.41
N ALA A 302 8.45 11.79 -10.55
CA ALA A 302 9.85 11.95 -10.16
C ALA A 302 10.85 11.66 -11.28
N THR A 303 10.42 10.97 -12.35
CA THR A 303 11.26 10.73 -13.54
C THR A 303 11.48 12.00 -14.36
N ASN A 304 10.62 13.00 -14.20
CA ASN A 304 10.79 14.31 -14.81
C ASN A 304 11.59 15.22 -13.88
N ALA A 305 12.83 15.53 -14.29
CA ALA A 305 13.74 16.37 -13.49
C ALA A 305 13.18 17.76 -13.19
N SER A 306 12.42 18.35 -14.12
CA SER A 306 11.78 19.66 -13.92
C SER A 306 10.72 19.58 -12.82
N ILE A 307 9.90 18.52 -12.81
CA ILE A 307 8.90 18.32 -11.74
C ILE A 307 9.57 18.09 -10.39
N LEU A 308 10.65 17.30 -10.36
CA LEU A 308 11.36 17.00 -9.12
C LEU A 308 11.95 18.25 -8.47
N VAL A 309 12.46 19.20 -9.28
CA VAL A 309 13.06 20.44 -8.81
C VAL A 309 12.01 21.51 -8.49
N LEU A 310 11.03 21.71 -9.38
CA LEU A 310 10.09 22.83 -9.31
C LEU A 310 8.81 22.51 -8.56
N GLN A 311 8.37 21.25 -8.54
CA GLN A 311 7.14 20.80 -7.86
C GLN A 311 7.39 19.55 -6.97
N PRO A 312 8.36 19.60 -6.03
CA PRO A 312 8.72 18.44 -5.20
C PRO A 312 7.55 17.93 -4.33
N TRP A 313 6.58 18.81 -4.00
CA TRP A 313 5.38 18.46 -3.23
C TRP A 313 4.47 17.43 -3.93
N LEU A 314 4.63 17.18 -5.24
CA LEU A 314 3.88 16.14 -5.94
C LEU A 314 4.43 14.73 -5.65
N VAL A 315 5.72 14.63 -5.35
CA VAL A 315 6.47 13.36 -5.21
C VAL A 315 6.68 12.96 -3.74
N TRP A 316 6.98 13.91 -2.86
CA TRP A 316 7.25 13.61 -1.45
C TRP A 316 6.09 12.92 -0.72
N PRO A 317 4.83 13.36 -0.85
CA PRO A 317 3.71 12.75 -0.13
C PRO A 317 3.53 11.25 -0.40
N PRO A 318 3.43 10.75 -1.66
CA PRO A 318 3.31 9.31 -1.90
C PRO A 318 4.56 8.54 -1.43
N ALA A 319 5.77 9.09 -1.58
CA ALA A 319 7.00 8.46 -1.09
C ALA A 319 6.99 8.28 0.45
N ILE A 320 6.63 9.35 1.17
CA ILE A 320 6.55 9.34 2.63
C ILE A 320 5.50 8.34 3.10
N LEU A 321 4.34 8.26 2.44
CA LEU A 321 3.30 7.29 2.82
C LEU A 321 3.75 5.85 2.65
N ILE A 322 4.49 5.51 1.59
CA ILE A 322 5.09 4.19 1.42
C ILE A 322 6.07 3.88 2.57
N VAL A 323 6.95 4.83 2.90
CA VAL A 323 7.94 4.67 3.98
C VAL A 323 7.26 4.52 5.35
N VAL A 324 6.31 5.39 5.67
CA VAL A 324 5.57 5.37 6.95
C VAL A 324 4.78 4.08 7.09
N THR A 325 4.13 3.63 6.01
CA THR A 325 3.40 2.36 6.01
C THR A 325 4.34 1.18 6.24
N SER A 326 5.47 1.15 5.53
CA SER A 326 6.50 0.11 5.69
C SER A 326 7.03 0.08 7.13
N LEU A 327 7.37 1.25 7.68
CA LEU A 327 7.83 1.37 9.06
C LEU A 327 6.76 0.90 10.05
N ALA A 328 5.49 1.29 9.85
CA ALA A 328 4.41 0.92 10.76
C ALA A 328 4.18 -0.60 10.83
N PHE A 329 4.26 -1.29 9.69
CA PHE A 329 4.23 -2.76 9.64
C PHE A 329 5.45 -3.41 10.29
N ASN A 330 6.66 -2.87 10.08
CA ASN A 330 7.87 -3.38 10.73
C ASN A 330 7.79 -3.22 12.26
N LEU A 331 7.41 -2.04 12.75
CA LEU A 331 7.24 -1.78 14.19
C LEU A 331 6.18 -2.71 14.82
N LEU A 332 5.07 -2.95 14.12
CA LEU A 332 4.05 -3.89 14.57
C LEU A 332 4.58 -5.34 14.56
N GLY A 333 5.30 -5.73 13.51
CA GLY A 333 5.89 -7.07 13.37
C GLY A 333 6.92 -7.40 14.45
N ASP A 334 7.80 -6.45 14.77
CA ASP A 334 8.77 -6.58 15.86
C ASP A 334 8.07 -6.64 17.22
N GLY A 335 7.04 -5.81 17.43
CA GLY A 335 6.21 -5.89 18.62
C GLY A 335 5.50 -7.24 18.80
N LEU A 336 4.98 -7.81 17.71
CA LEU A 336 4.38 -9.14 17.70
C LEU A 336 5.41 -10.22 18.01
N ARG A 337 6.63 -10.09 17.46
CA ARG A 337 7.74 -10.98 17.76
C ARG A 337 8.08 -10.99 19.24
N ASP A 338 8.26 -9.81 19.84
CA ASP A 338 8.59 -9.69 21.27
C ASP A 338 7.48 -10.24 22.18
N ALA A 339 6.22 -10.01 21.79
CA ALA A 339 5.05 -10.46 22.55
C ALA A 339 4.83 -11.98 22.47
N LEU A 340 5.18 -12.59 21.34
CA LEU A 340 5.00 -14.02 21.08
C LEU A 340 6.26 -14.86 21.36
N ASP A 341 7.42 -14.24 21.62
CA ASP A 341 8.64 -14.96 22.00
C ASP A 341 8.46 -15.70 23.35
N PRO A 342 8.54 -17.05 23.38
CA PRO A 342 8.38 -17.83 24.61
C PRO A 342 9.48 -17.58 25.65
N ARG A 343 10.68 -17.11 25.24
CA ARG A 343 11.82 -16.95 26.15
C ARG A 343 11.66 -15.76 27.08
N THR A 344 10.92 -14.73 26.68
CA THR A 344 10.60 -13.58 27.52
C THR A 344 9.50 -13.87 28.56
N LEU A 345 8.95 -15.10 28.61
CA LEU A 345 7.94 -15.53 29.59
C LEU A 345 8.54 -16.20 30.83
N LYS A 346 9.87 -16.41 30.87
CA LYS A 346 10.59 -17.04 31.99
C LYS A 346 11.35 -16.08 32.91
N GLN A 347 11.24 -14.77 32.67
CA GLN A 347 11.65 -13.70 33.59
C GLN A 347 10.39 -13.04 34.13
#